data_AF-D8IEH9-F1
#
_entry.id   AF-D8IEH9-F1
#
_cell.length_a   1.000
_cell.length_b   1.000
_cell.length_c   1.000
_cell.angle_alpha   90.00
_cell.angle_beta   90.00
_cell.angle_gamma   90.00
#
_symmetry.space_group_name_H-M   'P 1'
#
loop_
_entity.id
_entity.type
_entity.pdbx_description
1 polymer ?
#
loop_
_entity_poly.entity_id
_entity_poly.type
_entity_poly.pdbx_seq_one_letter_code
_entity_poly.pdbx_strand_id
1 'polypeptide(L)'
;MINYLLILFAFTLLIKYIVSKIIISKKANIFLNKHFQDEDKLYTIEEVSNSFRLDKEHFKSLISILETHQYFSFFNKRGVTMVKDYYSRYELKYLVELLLKKKKLKF
;
A
#
# COMPACT_ATOMS: atom_id res chain seq x y z
N MET A 1 7.13 -39.74 -9.73
CA MET A 1 5.92 -39.37 -8.95
C MET A 1 6.18 -38.24 -7.94
N ILE A 2 7.17 -38.36 -7.06
CA ILE A 2 7.50 -37.34 -6.04
C ILE A 2 7.85 -35.98 -6.67
N ASN A 3 8.66 -35.94 -7.73
CA ASN A 3 8.98 -34.69 -8.44
C ASN A 3 7.76 -34.00 -9.04
N TYR A 4 6.77 -34.77 -9.52
CA TYR A 4 5.53 -34.20 -10.07
C TYR A 4 4.65 -33.59 -8.98
N LEU A 5 4.55 -34.24 -7.82
CA LEU A 5 3.86 -33.69 -6.64
C LEU A 5 4.53 -32.40 -6.13
N LEU A 6 5.87 -32.34 -6.11
CA LEU A 6 6.62 -31.14 -5.74
C LEU A 6 6.40 -29.99 -6.72
N ILE A 7 6.41 -30.28 -8.03
CA ILE A 7 6.12 -29.28 -9.08
C ILE A 7 4.69 -28.76 -8.93
N LEU A 8 3.71 -29.65 -8.74
CA LEU A 8 2.31 -29.27 -8.52
C LEU A 8 2.16 -28.39 -7.27
N PHE A 9 2.85 -28.75 -6.18
CA PHE A 9 2.85 -27.97 -4.94
C PHE A 9 3.43 -26.57 -5.16
N ALA A 10 4.60 -26.45 -5.78
CA ALA A 10 5.19 -25.16 -6.14
C ALA A 10 4.26 -24.31 -7.02
N PHE A 11 3.57 -24.95 -7.98
CA PHE A 11 2.63 -24.28 -8.87
C PHE A 11 1.42 -23.72 -8.12
N THR A 12 0.84 -24.50 -7.20
CA THR A 12 -0.28 -24.03 -6.37
C THR A 12 0.11 -22.86 -5.45
N LEU A 13 1.32 -22.88 -4.89
CA LEU A 13 1.85 -21.76 -4.12
C LEU A 13 2.02 -20.51 -4.97
N LEU A 14 2.51 -20.67 -6.20
CA LEU A 14 2.72 -19.59 -7.14
C LEU A 14 1.39 -18.97 -7.60
N ILE A 15 0.39 -19.79 -7.93
CA ILE A 15 -0.98 -19.31 -8.22
C ILE A 15 -1.54 -18.55 -7.01
N LYS A 16 -1.45 -19.11 -5.80
CA LYS A 16 -1.95 -18.48 -4.58
C LYS A 16 -1.29 -17.12 -4.33
N TYR A 17 0.01 -17.01 -4.59
CA TYR A 17 0.75 -15.75 -4.50
C TYR A 17 0.24 -14.71 -5.50
N ILE A 18 0.07 -15.10 -6.77
CA ILE A 18 -0.43 -14.20 -7.83
C ILE A 18 -1.85 -13.72 -7.50
N VAL A 19 -2.75 -14.63 -7.12
CA VAL A 19 -4.13 -14.29 -6.76
C VAL A 19 -4.16 -13.32 -5.58
N SER A 20 -3.33 -13.54 -4.55
CA SER A 20 -3.25 -12.63 -3.40
C SER A 20 -2.79 -11.23 -3.81
N LYS A 21 -1.77 -11.12 -4.68
CA LYS A 21 -1.29 -9.86 -5.25
C LYS A 21 -2.39 -9.12 -6.00
N ILE A 22 -3.14 -9.82 -6.86
CA ILE A 22 -4.24 -9.25 -7.64
C ILE A 22 -5.35 -8.72 -6.72
N ILE A 23 -5.75 -9.50 -5.70
CA ILE A 23 -6.78 -9.07 -4.73
C ILE A 23 -6.34 -7.83 -3.97
N ILE A 24 -5.10 -7.77 -3.50
CA ILE A 24 -4.55 -6.60 -2.80
C ILE A 24 -4.57 -5.38 -3.71
N SER A 25 -4.09 -5.50 -4.94
CA SER A 25 -4.04 -4.36 -5.87
C SER A 25 -5.45 -3.88 -6.24
N LYS A 26 -6.40 -4.79 -6.45
CA LYS A 26 -7.80 -4.45 -6.72
C LYS A 26 -8.43 -3.68 -5.54
N LYS A 27 -8.22 -4.15 -4.31
CA LYS A 27 -8.69 -3.48 -3.10
C LYS A 27 -8.04 -2.11 -2.89
N ALA A 28 -6.74 -1.99 -3.15
CA ALA A 28 -6.03 -0.72 -3.09
C ALA A 28 -6.63 0.27 -4.09
N ASN A 29 -6.85 -0.13 -5.34
CA ASN A 29 -7.48 0.72 -6.35
C ASN A 29 -8.90 1.15 -5.96
N ILE A 30 -9.70 0.27 -5.33
CA ILE A 30 -11.04 0.64 -4.83
C ILE A 30 -10.93 1.75 -3.77
N PHE A 31 -10.00 1.63 -2.81
CA PHE A 31 -9.78 2.66 -1.80
C PHE A 31 -9.30 3.98 -2.42
N LEU A 32 -8.33 3.93 -3.34
CA LEU A 32 -7.81 5.11 -4.03
C LEU A 32 -8.88 5.80 -4.86
N ASN A 33 -9.69 5.06 -5.62
CA ASN A 33 -10.78 5.65 -6.40
C ASN A 33 -11.87 6.29 -5.52
N LYS A 34 -12.01 5.83 -4.28
CA LYS A 34 -12.97 6.40 -3.33
C LYS A 34 -12.46 7.68 -2.66
N HIS A 35 -11.15 7.75 -2.36
CA HIS A 35 -10.59 8.79 -1.51
C HIS A 35 -9.64 9.76 -2.23
N PHE A 36 -9.02 9.34 -3.33
CA PHE A 36 -7.90 10.02 -3.98
C PHE A 36 -8.02 9.97 -5.51
N GLN A 37 -9.10 10.52 -6.07
CA GLN A 37 -9.47 10.35 -7.49
C GLN A 37 -8.51 10.99 -8.51
N ASP A 38 -7.89 12.10 -8.16
CA ASP A 38 -7.01 12.87 -9.06
C ASP A 38 -5.60 12.30 -9.00
N GLU A 39 -5.06 11.87 -10.15
CA GLU A 39 -3.74 11.26 -10.23
C GLU A 39 -2.59 12.27 -10.20
N ASP A 40 -2.85 13.53 -10.55
CA ASP A 40 -1.85 14.59 -10.62
C ASP A 40 -1.88 15.48 -9.37
N LYS A 41 -2.93 15.42 -8.56
CA LYS A 41 -3.00 16.08 -7.26
C LYS A 41 -2.04 15.46 -6.24
N LEU A 42 -1.35 16.34 -5.50
CA LEU A 42 -0.70 16.00 -4.24
C LEU A 42 -1.68 16.22 -3.09
N TYR A 43 -1.91 15.19 -2.30
CA TYR A 43 -2.83 15.18 -1.17
C TYR A 43 -2.11 15.59 0.11
N THR A 44 -2.70 16.49 0.89
CA THR A 44 -2.09 16.90 2.16
C THR A 44 -2.16 15.79 3.19
N ILE A 45 -1.29 15.85 4.19
CA ILE A 45 -1.33 14.92 5.32
C ILE A 45 -2.68 14.91 6.04
N GLU A 46 -3.41 16.02 6.07
CA GLU A 46 -4.76 16.10 6.64
C GLU A 46 -5.80 15.36 5.78
N GLU A 47 -5.77 15.54 4.46
CA GLU A 47 -6.65 14.80 3.54
C GLU A 47 -6.40 13.29 3.64
N VAL A 48 -5.13 12.92 3.73
CA VAL A 48 -4.71 11.53 3.83
C VAL A 48 -5.11 10.94 5.18
N SER A 49 -4.76 11.57 6.30
CA SER A 49 -5.07 11.05 7.64
C SER A 49 -6.58 10.86 7.82
N ASN A 50 -7.38 11.83 7.37
CA ASN A 50 -8.84 11.75 7.40
C ASN A 50 -9.38 10.56 6.59
N SER A 51 -8.80 10.29 5.42
CA SER A 51 -9.18 9.13 4.59
C SER A 51 -8.86 7.80 5.27
N PHE A 52 -7.80 7.74 6.09
CA PHE A 52 -7.47 6.59 6.94
C PHE A 52 -8.22 6.56 8.27
N ARG A 53 -9.10 7.54 8.54
CA ARG A 53 -9.80 7.72 9.83
C ARG A 53 -8.85 7.79 11.03
N LEU A 54 -7.70 8.42 10.82
CA LEU A 54 -6.70 8.71 11.84
C LEU A 54 -6.56 10.22 11.97
N ASP A 55 -6.32 10.71 13.18
CA ASP A 55 -5.77 12.05 13.33
C ASP A 55 -4.36 12.13 12.75
N LYS A 56 -3.96 13.38 12.49
CA LYS A 56 -2.70 13.72 11.85
C LYS A 56 -1.49 13.15 12.59
N GLU A 57 -1.49 13.18 13.92
CA GLU A 57 -0.35 12.75 14.72
C GLU A 57 -0.23 11.22 14.76
N HIS A 58 -1.35 10.49 14.89
CA HIS A 58 -1.33 9.03 14.74
C HIS A 58 -0.95 8.59 13.33
N PHE A 59 -1.39 9.31 12.30
CA PHE A 59 -0.96 9.02 10.92
C PHE A 59 0.55 9.24 10.73
N LYS A 60 1.10 10.37 11.23
CA LYS A 60 2.55 10.63 11.22
C LYS A 60 3.33 9.54 11.96
N SER A 61 2.84 9.12 13.13
CA SER A 61 3.45 8.05 13.91
C SER A 61 3.48 6.72 13.14
N LEU A 62 2.36 6.35 12.50
CA LEU A 62 2.30 5.19 11.61
C LEU A 62 3.35 5.28 10.50
N ILE A 63 3.42 6.41 9.79
CA ILE A 63 4.42 6.62 8.74
C ILE A 63 5.84 6.48 9.29
N SER A 64 6.14 7.13 10.42
CA SER A 64 7.46 7.07 11.05
C SER A 64 7.87 5.64 11.42
N ILE A 65 6.94 4.83 11.93
CA ILE A 65 7.18 3.42 12.23
C ILE A 65 7.47 2.64 10.95
N LEU A 66 6.69 2.87 9.88
CA LEU A 66 6.88 2.19 8.60
C LEU A 66 8.22 2.55 7.94
N GLU A 67 8.66 3.81 8.05
CA GLU A 67 9.97 4.26 7.57
C GLU A 67 11.13 3.70 8.41
N THR A 68 11.01 3.72 9.74
CA THR A 68 12.04 3.22 10.66
C THR A 68 12.36 1.74 10.40
N HIS A 69 11.33 0.96 10.08
CA HIS A 69 11.48 -0.45 9.76
C HIS A 69 11.68 -0.72 8.25
N GLN A 70 11.94 0.31 7.43
CA GLN A 70 12.15 0.21 5.99
C GLN A 70 11.02 -0.50 5.24
N TYR A 71 9.81 -0.50 5.80
CA TYR A 71 8.63 -1.06 5.14
C TYR A 71 8.09 -0.12 4.07
N PHE A 72 8.29 1.19 4.24
CA PHE A 72 7.71 2.20 3.38
C PHE A 72 8.60 3.44 3.35
N SER A 73 8.69 4.10 2.19
CA SER A 73 9.33 5.40 2.05
C SER A 73 8.61 6.18 0.96
N PHE A 74 8.40 7.47 1.21
CA PHE A 74 7.76 8.39 0.26
C PHE A 74 8.77 8.87 -0.78
N PHE A 75 8.40 8.80 -2.04
CA PHE A 75 9.20 9.23 -3.19
C PHE A 75 8.30 9.85 -4.25
N ASN A 76 8.75 10.94 -4.85
CA ASN A 76 8.09 11.49 -6.04
C ASN A 76 8.26 10.57 -7.27
N LYS A 77 7.58 10.90 -8.39
CA LYS A 77 7.73 10.19 -9.68
C LYS A 77 9.19 10.08 -10.19
N ARG A 78 10.12 10.88 -9.63
CA ARG A 78 11.57 10.92 -9.96
C ARG A 78 12.45 10.24 -8.89
N GLY A 79 11.88 9.58 -7.89
CA GLY A 79 12.63 8.86 -6.85
C GLY A 79 13.20 9.74 -5.73
N VAL A 80 12.83 11.01 -5.65
CA VAL A 80 13.30 11.94 -4.60
C VAL A 80 12.36 11.88 -3.40
N THR A 81 12.92 11.73 -2.20
CA THR A 81 12.18 11.74 -0.94
C THR A 81 11.45 13.08 -0.76
N MET A 82 10.13 13.03 -0.62
CA MET A 82 9.28 14.20 -0.47
C MET A 82 9.18 14.64 1.00
N VAL A 83 8.84 15.91 1.21
CA VAL A 83 8.46 16.44 2.52
C VAL A 83 7.14 15.77 2.94
N LYS A 84 7.07 15.25 4.18
CA LYS A 84 5.99 14.41 4.74
C LYS A 84 4.59 15.05 4.79
N ASP A 85 4.44 16.27 4.31
CA ASP A 85 3.18 17.00 4.34
C ASP A 85 2.30 16.75 3.12
N TYR A 86 2.87 16.18 2.05
CA TYR A 86 2.15 15.93 0.80
C TYR A 86 2.43 14.54 0.24
N TYR A 87 1.41 13.94 -0.39
CA TYR A 87 1.41 12.57 -0.84
C TYR A 87 0.81 12.46 -2.25
N SER A 88 1.54 11.84 -3.17
CA SER A 88 1.00 11.49 -4.48
C SER A 88 0.12 10.25 -4.39
N ARG A 89 -0.82 10.12 -5.32
CA ARG A 89 -1.65 8.91 -5.44
C ARG A 89 -0.82 7.63 -5.62
N TYR A 90 0.34 7.70 -6.26
CA TYR A 90 1.25 6.57 -6.44
C TYR A 90 1.80 6.08 -5.08
N GLU A 91 2.25 7.00 -4.23
CA GLU A 91 2.74 6.65 -2.90
C GLU A 91 1.62 6.09 -2.02
N LEU A 92 0.43 6.70 -2.08
CA LEU A 92 -0.75 6.22 -1.37
C LEU A 92 -1.16 4.82 -1.82
N LYS A 93 -1.00 4.48 -3.10
CA LYS A 93 -1.22 3.12 -3.60
C LYS A 93 -0.30 2.13 -2.91
N TYR A 94 1.00 2.43 -2.87
CA TYR A 94 1.97 1.55 -2.23
C TYR A 94 1.68 1.41 -0.73
N LEU A 95 1.26 2.48 -0.06
CA LEU A 95 0.93 2.48 1.37
C LEU A 95 -0.27 1.59 1.65
N VAL A 96 -1.34 1.74 0.86
CA VAL A 96 -2.56 0.95 1.01
C VAL A 96 -2.29 -0.53 0.71
N GLU A 97 -1.53 -0.84 -0.35
CA GLU A 97 -1.14 -2.22 -0.66
C GLU A 97 -0.33 -2.85 0.49
N LEU A 98 0.60 -2.09 1.09
CA LEU A 98 1.38 -2.54 2.25
C LEU A 98 0.49 -2.86 3.46
N LEU A 99 -0.41 -1.94 3.80
CA LEU A 99 -1.32 -2.08 4.94
C LEU A 99 -2.31 -3.24 4.74
N LEU A 100 -2.78 -3.45 3.50
CA LEU A 100 -3.62 -4.60 3.14
C LEU A 100 -2.87 -5.92 3.21
N LYS A 101 -1.63 -5.97 2.73
CA LYS A 101 -0.76 -7.15 2.82
C LYS A 101 -0.53 -7.57 4.26
N LYS A 102 -0.38 -6.60 5.18
CA LYS A 102 -0.20 -6.84 6.62
C LYS A 102 -1.52 -7.12 7.36
N LYS A 103 -2.66 -7.25 6.67
CA LYS A 103 -4.02 -7.43 7.23
C LYS A 103 -4.43 -6.33 8.25
N LYS A 104 -3.83 -5.14 8.18
CA LYS A 104 -4.12 -4.04 9.12
C LYS A 104 -5.25 -3.12 8.65
N LEU A 105 -5.70 -3.24 7.40
CA LEU A 105 -6.92 -2.60 6.89
C LEU A 105 -8.05 -3.65 6.77
N LYS A 106 -9.06 -3.53 7.64
CA LYS A 106 -10.39 -4.11 7.40
C LYS A 106 -11.24 -3.02 6.74
N PHE A 107 -11.77 -3.30 5.56
CA PHE A 107 -12.78 -2.48 4.90
C PHE A 107 -14.14 -2.71 5.54
#